data_AF-A0A7C4BXW0-F1
#
_entry.id   AF-A0A7C4BXW0-F1
#
_cell.length_a   1.000
_cell.length_b   1.000
_cell.length_c   1.000
_cell.angle_alpha   90.00
_cell.angle_beta   90.00
_cell.angle_gamma   90.00
#
_symmetry.space_group_name_H-M   'P 1'
#
loop_
_entity.id
_entity.type
_entity.pdbx_description
1 polymer ?
#
loop_
_entity_poly.entity_id
_entity_poly.type
_entity_poly.pdbx_seq_one_letter_code
_entity_poly.pdbx_strand_id
1 'polypeptide(L)'
;MPAKRIAVVDDEENIGRSLRLILENEGYAVTVFRSGRELRAAPQTADVVLLDVRLPDWSGLDLLRWLRQNDCAAPVIMISGHATISDAVEATRAGAFDFLEKPLSRDRVLLAIRHAIEQSRLSAENARLRELVGGTPPMIGRSGAFQRVVEQATMAARSDARVLLIGESGTGKELLAAHIHRESPFAQGPFVKVNCAAIPTELLESELFGHEKGSFTGAVAARRGKFELADGGAIFLDEVGDLHAASQAKLLRVLQEGEFHRVGGEQPVRVSVRVISATNRDLADLVARNQFREDLYYRLSVVPIRVPPLRERPEDIRPLAEFFLQDFCARNNFRAKTISEEVYPIFERYPWPGNARELRNIVERMAILTPGEVLTAASVPMELKIERVSIGRAGLQQAREAAEREHLLKALDNAGWNVSAAARALGMERTNLHKRMRALGIARER
;
A
#
# COMPACT_ATOMS: atom_id res chain seq x y z
N MET A 1 -34.59 -4.39 -14.50
CA MET A 1 -34.03 -3.80 -13.27
C MET A 1 -35.19 -3.19 -12.49
N PRO A 2 -35.20 -3.22 -11.14
CA PRO A 2 -36.22 -2.49 -10.39
C PRO A 2 -36.17 -1.01 -10.77
N ALA A 3 -37.34 -0.39 -10.95
CA ALA A 3 -37.45 1.03 -11.27
C ALA A 3 -36.77 1.85 -10.17
N LYS A 4 -35.91 2.80 -10.56
CA LYS A 4 -35.27 3.73 -9.63
C LYS A 4 -36.33 4.61 -8.98
N ARG A 5 -36.24 4.81 -7.66
CA ARG A 5 -37.24 5.50 -6.85
C ARG A 5 -36.89 6.98 -6.70
N ILE A 6 -37.81 7.86 -7.04
CA ILE A 6 -37.65 9.31 -6.93
C ILE A 6 -38.66 9.85 -5.93
N ALA A 7 -38.17 10.54 -4.90
CA ALA A 7 -39.02 11.31 -3.99
C ALA A 7 -39.14 12.74 -4.52
N VAL A 8 -40.35 13.26 -4.63
CA VAL A 8 -40.63 14.66 -4.96
C VAL A 8 -41.28 15.30 -3.74
N VAL A 9 -40.76 16.42 -3.29
CA VAL A 9 -41.26 17.14 -2.11
C VAL A 9 -41.60 18.56 -2.55
N ASP A 10 -42.88 18.82 -2.78
CA ASP A 10 -43.39 20.10 -3.30
C ASP A 10 -44.86 20.22 -2.86
N ASP A 11 -45.25 21.38 -2.32
CA ASP A 11 -46.60 21.63 -1.85
C ASP A 11 -47.57 22.02 -2.98
N GLU A 12 -47.03 22.44 -4.13
CA GLU A 12 -47.81 22.76 -5.31
C GLU A 12 -48.25 21.48 -6.04
N GLU A 13 -49.53 21.16 -5.94
CA GLU A 13 -50.10 19.94 -6.52
C GLU A 13 -49.85 19.80 -8.03
N ASN A 14 -49.86 20.91 -8.77
CA ASN A 14 -49.61 20.91 -10.21
C ASN A 14 -48.16 20.52 -10.54
N ILE A 15 -47.19 20.95 -9.74
CA ILE A 15 -45.78 20.66 -9.96
C ILE A 15 -45.49 19.20 -9.62
N GLY A 16 -46.01 18.73 -8.48
CA GLY A 16 -45.92 17.31 -8.10
C GLY A 16 -46.53 16.38 -9.16
N ARG A 17 -47.71 16.74 -9.72
CA ARG A 17 -48.35 15.98 -10.82
C ARG A 17 -47.52 16.01 -12.10
N SER A 18 -47.00 17.17 -12.49
CA SER A 18 -46.18 17.32 -13.70
C SER A 18 -44.89 16.50 -13.62
N LEU A 19 -44.16 16.61 -12.50
CA LEU A 19 -42.94 15.84 -12.26
C LEU A 19 -43.21 14.34 -12.22
N ARG A 20 -44.31 13.91 -11.58
CA ARG A 20 -44.73 12.50 -11.60
C ARG A 20 -44.92 12.00 -13.04
N LEU A 21 -45.68 12.73 -13.86
CA LEU A 21 -45.95 12.34 -15.25
C LEU A 21 -44.65 12.25 -16.07
N ILE A 22 -43.77 13.23 -15.95
CA ILE A 22 -42.48 13.27 -16.66
C ILE A 22 -41.62 12.06 -16.30
N LEU A 23 -41.53 11.75 -15.01
CA LEU A 23 -40.61 10.74 -14.49
C LEU A 23 -41.14 9.31 -14.64
N GLU A 24 -42.45 9.10 -14.46
CA GLU A 24 -43.06 7.78 -14.69
C GLU A 24 -43.00 7.38 -16.17
N ASN A 25 -43.14 8.33 -17.10
CA ASN A 25 -42.96 8.09 -18.54
C ASN A 25 -41.54 7.63 -18.91
N GLU A 26 -40.53 7.97 -18.10
CA GLU A 26 -39.14 7.54 -18.28
C GLU A 26 -38.82 6.26 -17.47
N GLY A 27 -39.82 5.65 -16.84
CA GLY A 27 -39.68 4.38 -16.12
C GLY A 27 -39.21 4.50 -14.66
N TYR A 28 -39.28 5.69 -14.06
CA TYR A 28 -39.00 5.89 -12.64
C TYR A 28 -40.23 5.60 -11.77
N ALA A 29 -40.00 5.11 -10.55
CA ALA A 29 -41.04 4.99 -9.54
C ALA A 29 -41.08 6.27 -8.70
N VAL A 30 -42.18 7.02 -8.73
CA VAL A 30 -42.25 8.36 -8.12
C VAL A 30 -43.15 8.37 -6.89
N THR A 31 -42.67 8.93 -5.79
CA THR A 31 -43.49 9.25 -4.61
C THR A 31 -43.48 10.75 -4.41
N VAL A 32 -44.67 11.35 -4.26
CA VAL A 32 -44.82 12.79 -4.05
C VAL A 32 -45.26 13.03 -2.62
N PHE A 33 -44.52 13.88 -1.93
CA PHE A 33 -44.77 14.37 -0.57
C PHE A 33 -45.12 15.86 -0.65
N ARG A 34 -46.09 16.30 0.13
CA ARG A 34 -46.56 17.70 0.13
C ARG A 34 -45.99 18.54 1.26
N SER A 35 -45.19 17.93 2.12
CA SER A 35 -44.59 18.57 3.29
C SER A 35 -43.29 17.89 3.69
N GLY A 36 -42.43 18.62 4.42
CA GLY A 36 -41.20 18.05 4.97
C GLY A 36 -41.50 16.95 5.98
N ARG A 37 -42.58 17.10 6.77
CA ARG A 37 -43.05 16.10 7.74
C ARG A 37 -43.43 14.78 7.08
N GLU A 38 -44.10 14.81 5.94
CA GLU A 38 -44.47 13.60 5.19
C GLU A 38 -43.23 12.83 4.71
N LEU A 39 -42.23 13.53 4.16
CA LEU A 39 -40.97 12.92 3.75
C LEU A 39 -40.27 12.26 4.96
N ARG A 40 -40.23 12.93 6.11
CA ARG A 40 -39.56 12.45 7.33
C ARG A 40 -40.24 11.24 7.95
N ALA A 41 -41.56 11.12 7.80
CA ALA A 41 -42.32 9.97 8.29
C ALA A 41 -42.21 8.76 7.36
N ALA A 42 -41.77 8.95 6.11
CA ALA A 42 -41.62 7.89 5.12
C ALA A 42 -40.27 7.17 5.24
N PRO A 43 -40.21 5.87 4.89
CA PRO A 43 -38.94 5.15 4.81
C PRO A 43 -38.05 5.75 3.72
N GLN A 44 -36.85 6.20 4.10
CA GLN A 44 -35.87 6.83 3.20
C GLN A 44 -35.26 5.82 2.23
N THR A 45 -35.98 5.52 1.17
CA THR A 45 -35.61 4.50 0.18
C THR A 45 -35.43 5.08 -1.23
N ALA A 46 -35.49 6.40 -1.37
CA ALA A 46 -35.33 7.09 -2.63
C ALA A 46 -33.88 7.03 -3.15
N ASP A 47 -33.73 6.84 -4.45
CA ASP A 47 -32.45 6.96 -5.15
C ASP A 47 -32.11 8.43 -5.46
N VAL A 48 -33.11 9.31 -5.58
CA VAL A 48 -32.98 10.76 -5.78
C VAL A 48 -34.12 11.48 -5.05
N VAL A 49 -33.84 12.64 -4.46
CA VAL A 49 -34.86 13.51 -3.86
C VAL A 49 -34.91 14.83 -4.64
N LEU A 50 -36.08 15.20 -5.16
CA LEU A 50 -36.39 16.54 -5.65
C LEU A 50 -37.07 17.31 -4.52
N LEU A 51 -36.51 18.44 -4.11
CA LEU A 51 -36.94 19.16 -2.91
C LEU A 51 -37.19 20.64 -3.20
N ASP A 52 -38.43 21.10 -3.02
CA ASP A 52 -38.73 22.52 -3.04
C ASP A 52 -38.05 23.25 -1.87
N VAL A 53 -37.52 24.44 -2.15
CA VAL A 53 -36.96 25.37 -1.17
C VAL A 53 -38.05 25.87 -0.21
N ARG A 54 -39.28 26.04 -0.69
CA ARG A 54 -40.41 26.49 0.15
C ARG A 54 -41.37 25.34 0.38
N LEU A 55 -41.56 24.95 1.64
CA LEU A 55 -42.58 24.00 2.05
C LEU A 55 -43.44 24.63 3.16
N PRO A 56 -44.67 24.15 3.37
CA PRO A 56 -45.61 24.72 4.34
C PRO A 56 -45.14 24.60 5.80
N ASP A 57 -44.32 23.60 6.10
CA ASP A 57 -43.93 23.23 7.46
C ASP A 57 -42.42 23.29 7.73
N TRP A 58 -41.59 23.30 6.69
CA TRP A 58 -40.12 23.30 6.76
C TRP A 58 -39.53 24.23 5.69
N SER A 59 -38.35 24.79 5.98
CA SER A 59 -37.49 25.31 4.92
C SER A 59 -36.85 24.14 4.18
N GLY A 60 -36.87 24.13 2.85
CA GLY A 60 -36.23 23.08 2.05
C GLY A 60 -34.73 22.98 2.33
N LEU A 61 -34.05 24.10 2.60
CA LEU A 61 -32.63 24.10 2.99
C LEU A 61 -32.41 23.45 4.37
N ASP A 62 -33.30 23.68 5.32
CA ASP A 62 -33.20 23.04 6.63
C ASP A 62 -33.54 21.56 6.57
N LEU A 63 -34.47 21.17 5.69
CA LEU A 63 -34.76 19.76 5.42
C LEU A 63 -33.58 19.06 4.73
N LEU A 64 -32.88 19.72 3.80
CA LEU A 64 -31.63 19.22 3.22
C LEU A 64 -30.56 18.99 4.29
N ARG A 65 -30.33 19.97 5.17
CA ARG A 65 -29.38 19.84 6.29
C ARG A 65 -29.76 18.66 7.19
N TRP A 66 -31.04 18.51 7.51
CA TRP A 66 -31.54 17.39 8.30
C TRP A 66 -31.31 16.04 7.60
N LEU A 67 -31.58 15.95 6.28
CA LEU A 67 -31.32 14.74 5.50
C LEU A 67 -29.83 14.36 5.54
N ARG A 68 -28.93 15.33 5.42
CA ARG A 68 -27.48 15.10 5.51
C ARG A 68 -27.03 14.68 6.91
N GLN A 69 -27.62 15.23 7.97
CA GLN A 69 -27.33 14.85 9.35
C GLN A 69 -27.84 13.45 9.73
N ASN A 70 -28.78 12.88 8.97
CA ASN A 70 -29.35 11.54 9.20
C ASN A 70 -28.85 10.52 8.17
N ASP A 71 -27.64 10.75 7.61
CA ASP A 71 -26.96 9.86 6.66
C ASP A 71 -27.78 9.47 5.43
N CYS A 72 -28.64 10.37 4.94
CA CYS A 72 -29.30 10.18 3.67
C CYS A 72 -28.28 10.25 2.52
N ALA A 73 -27.94 9.09 1.96
CA ALA A 73 -26.99 8.96 0.86
C ALA A 73 -27.57 9.40 -0.50
N ALA A 74 -28.89 9.60 -0.59
CA ALA A 74 -29.52 10.01 -1.84
C ALA A 74 -29.06 11.43 -2.24
N PRO A 75 -28.66 11.66 -3.52
CA PRO A 75 -28.50 13.00 -4.04
C PRO A 75 -29.82 13.77 -3.95
N VAL A 76 -29.73 15.03 -3.51
CA VAL A 76 -30.88 15.93 -3.34
C VAL A 76 -30.74 17.06 -4.35
N ILE A 77 -31.74 17.23 -5.21
CA ILE A 77 -31.82 18.32 -6.19
C ILE A 77 -32.85 19.32 -5.67
N MET A 78 -32.41 20.56 -5.47
CA MET A 78 -33.29 21.63 -4.97
C MET A 78 -34.10 22.22 -6.11
N ILE A 79 -35.34 22.62 -5.84
CA ILE A 79 -36.24 23.28 -6.77
C ILE A 79 -36.65 24.63 -6.17
N SER A 80 -36.65 25.72 -6.95
CA SER A 80 -37.12 27.03 -6.49
C SER A 80 -37.87 27.80 -7.57
N GLY A 81 -38.88 28.57 -7.18
CA GLY A 81 -39.62 29.47 -8.06
C GLY A 81 -39.04 30.88 -8.23
N HIS A 82 -38.06 31.28 -7.41
CA HIS A 82 -37.30 32.53 -7.57
C HIS A 82 -35.84 32.20 -7.21
N ALA A 83 -35.04 31.86 -8.21
CA ALA A 83 -33.65 31.50 -7.97
C ALA A 83 -32.79 32.77 -7.95
N THR A 84 -32.17 33.08 -6.81
CA THR A 84 -30.98 33.93 -6.82
C THR A 84 -29.72 33.06 -6.90
N ILE A 85 -28.64 33.59 -7.49
CA ILE A 85 -27.34 32.89 -7.49
C ILE A 85 -26.89 32.57 -6.06
N SER A 86 -27.25 33.42 -5.09
CA SER A 86 -26.93 33.22 -3.68
C SER A 86 -27.59 31.95 -3.11
N ASP A 87 -28.85 31.70 -3.42
CA ASP A 87 -29.60 30.54 -2.91
C ASP A 87 -29.06 29.23 -3.48
N ALA A 88 -28.69 29.22 -4.77
CA ALA A 88 -28.07 28.07 -5.41
C ALA A 88 -26.71 27.74 -4.77
N VAL A 89 -25.89 28.76 -4.49
CA VAL A 89 -24.60 28.59 -3.82
C VAL A 89 -24.77 28.07 -2.39
N GLU A 90 -25.77 28.57 -1.64
CA GLU A 90 -26.07 28.09 -0.30
C GLU A 90 -26.54 26.63 -0.32
N ALA A 91 -27.42 26.26 -1.25
CA ALA A 91 -27.89 24.90 -1.44
C ALA A 91 -26.73 23.92 -1.73
N THR A 92 -25.82 24.27 -2.65
CA THR A 92 -24.64 23.45 -2.93
C THR A 92 -23.74 23.30 -1.70
N ARG A 93 -23.53 24.38 -0.93
CA ARG A 93 -22.76 24.33 0.33
C ARG A 93 -23.43 23.46 1.40
N ALA A 94 -24.76 23.43 1.44
CA ALA A 94 -25.54 22.58 2.33
C ALA A 94 -25.58 21.10 1.85
N GLY A 95 -24.97 20.78 0.71
CA GLY A 95 -24.85 19.42 0.19
C GLY A 95 -25.93 19.02 -0.81
N ALA A 96 -26.57 19.98 -1.49
CA ALA A 96 -27.39 19.70 -2.66
C ALA A 96 -26.51 19.23 -3.82
N PHE A 97 -27.02 18.28 -4.60
CA PHE A 97 -26.39 17.78 -5.82
C PHE A 97 -26.47 18.80 -6.95
N ASP A 98 -27.66 19.36 -7.16
CA ASP A 98 -27.94 20.34 -8.21
C ASP A 98 -29.13 21.23 -7.78
N PHE A 99 -29.37 22.29 -8.54
CA PHE A 99 -30.41 23.28 -8.29
C PHE A 99 -31.19 23.61 -9.58
N LEU A 100 -32.51 23.49 -9.52
CA LEU A 100 -33.43 23.71 -10.63
C LEU A 100 -34.35 24.90 -10.36
N GLU A 101 -34.49 25.77 -11.34
CA GLU A 101 -35.40 26.92 -11.29
C GLU A 101 -36.73 26.59 -11.99
N LYS A 102 -37.87 26.92 -11.36
CA LYS A 102 -39.20 26.85 -11.95
C LYS A 102 -39.33 28.03 -12.95
N PRO A 103 -39.89 27.85 -14.16
CA PRO A 103 -40.62 26.67 -14.62
C PRO A 103 -39.73 25.50 -15.04
N LEU A 104 -40.10 24.29 -14.60
CA LEU A 104 -39.33 23.07 -14.83
C LEU A 104 -39.53 22.54 -16.25
N SER A 105 -38.46 22.57 -17.07
CA SER A 105 -38.44 21.89 -18.37
C SER A 105 -38.18 20.39 -18.20
N ARG A 106 -38.87 19.55 -18.97
CA ARG A 106 -38.67 18.08 -19.00
C ARG A 106 -37.19 17.71 -19.14
N ASP A 107 -36.50 18.24 -20.14
CA ASP A 107 -35.13 17.84 -20.46
C ASP A 107 -34.14 18.15 -19.33
N ARG A 108 -34.28 19.31 -18.68
CA ARG A 108 -33.41 19.72 -17.57
C ARG A 108 -33.62 18.84 -16.33
N VAL A 109 -34.87 18.51 -16.01
CA VAL A 109 -35.21 17.59 -14.90
C VAL A 109 -34.60 16.21 -15.15
N LEU A 110 -34.79 15.66 -16.35
CA LEU A 110 -34.25 14.34 -16.70
C LEU A 110 -32.72 14.32 -16.73
N LEU A 111 -32.08 15.38 -17.22
CA LEU A 111 -30.62 15.48 -17.21
C LEU A 111 -30.06 15.51 -15.79
N ALA A 112 -30.61 16.35 -14.92
CA ALA A 112 -30.18 16.45 -13.52
C ALA A 112 -30.33 15.12 -12.78
N ILE A 113 -31.46 14.42 -12.98
CA ILE A 113 -31.73 13.12 -12.36
C ILE A 113 -30.77 12.05 -12.89
N ARG A 114 -30.51 12.01 -14.21
CA ARG A 114 -29.53 11.06 -14.78
C ARG A 114 -28.13 11.28 -14.19
N HIS A 115 -27.69 12.53 -14.08
CA HIS A 115 -26.40 12.85 -13.47
C HIS A 115 -26.36 12.45 -11.98
N ALA A 116 -27.43 12.71 -11.24
CA ALA A 116 -27.55 12.33 -9.84
C ALA A 116 -27.45 10.81 -9.63
N ILE A 117 -28.19 10.04 -10.43
CA ILE A 117 -28.16 8.58 -10.40
C ILE A 117 -26.78 8.05 -10.78
N GLU A 118 -26.16 8.60 -11.82
CA GLU A 118 -24.85 8.15 -12.29
C GLU A 118 -23.74 8.44 -11.26
N GLN A 119 -23.73 9.62 -10.64
CA GLN A 119 -22.77 9.91 -9.57
C GLN A 119 -22.97 9.00 -8.36
N SER A 120 -24.22 8.72 -7.98
CA SER A 120 -24.52 7.77 -6.91
C SER A 120 -24.01 6.37 -7.26
N ARG A 121 -24.24 5.91 -8.50
CA ARG A 121 -23.72 4.64 -9.01
C ARG A 121 -22.19 4.57 -8.98
N LEU A 122 -21.51 5.61 -9.47
CA LEU A 122 -20.05 5.68 -9.47
C LEU A 122 -19.49 5.72 -8.05
N SER A 123 -20.13 6.43 -7.12
CA SER A 123 -19.73 6.48 -5.71
C SER A 123 -19.89 5.12 -5.03
N ALA A 124 -21.03 4.45 -5.23
CA ALA A 124 -21.29 3.11 -4.72
C ALA A 124 -20.33 2.08 -5.31
N GLU A 125 -20.04 2.15 -6.61
CA GLU A 125 -19.07 1.28 -7.26
C GLU A 125 -17.65 1.56 -6.75
N ASN A 126 -17.28 2.83 -6.51
CA ASN A 126 -15.98 3.17 -5.92
C ASN A 126 -15.86 2.62 -4.49
N ALA A 127 -16.90 2.76 -3.67
CA ALA A 127 -16.95 2.18 -2.32
C ALA A 127 -16.84 0.65 -2.36
N ARG A 128 -17.60 0.01 -3.25
CA ARG A 128 -17.56 -1.44 -3.48
C ARG A 128 -16.19 -1.90 -3.98
N LEU A 129 -15.58 -1.19 -4.92
CA LEU A 129 -14.24 -1.49 -5.42
C LEU A 129 -13.17 -1.28 -4.34
N ARG A 130 -13.30 -0.26 -3.49
CA ARG A 130 -12.44 -0.08 -2.30
C ARG A 130 -12.58 -1.24 -1.32
N GLU A 131 -13.77 -1.80 -1.17
CA GLU A 131 -14.04 -2.98 -0.34
C GLU A 131 -13.48 -4.27 -0.97
N LEU A 132 -13.65 -4.45 -2.30
CA LEU A 132 -13.14 -5.60 -3.07
C LEU A 132 -11.61 -5.62 -3.24
N VAL A 133 -10.97 -4.46 -3.30
CA VAL A 133 -9.50 -4.35 -3.35
C VAL A 133 -8.87 -4.70 -1.99
N GLY A 134 -9.70 -4.91 -0.96
CA GLY A 134 -9.27 -5.24 0.39
C GLY A 134 -8.80 -4.00 1.12
N GLY A 135 -9.37 -3.74 2.30
CA GLY A 135 -8.82 -2.74 3.20
C GLY A 135 -7.33 -2.96 3.44
N THR A 136 -6.61 -1.91 3.84
CA THR A 136 -5.19 -2.02 4.23
C THR A 136 -5.05 -3.21 5.19
N PRO A 137 -4.15 -4.18 4.90
CA PRO A 137 -3.96 -5.33 5.77
C PRO A 137 -3.77 -4.89 7.22
N PRO A 138 -4.37 -5.59 8.20
CA PRO A 138 -4.23 -5.22 9.60
C PRO A 138 -2.75 -5.19 9.99
N MET A 139 -2.38 -4.24 10.85
CA MET A 139 -1.06 -4.23 11.45
C MET A 139 -1.02 -5.27 12.55
N ILE A 140 -0.23 -6.33 12.34
CA ILE A 140 -0.15 -7.47 13.24
C ILE A 140 1.20 -7.44 13.94
N GLY A 141 1.15 -7.36 15.26
CA GLY A 141 2.30 -7.41 16.14
C GLY A 141 1.93 -6.96 17.54
N ARG A 142 2.50 -7.62 18.54
CA ARG A 142 2.33 -7.37 19.97
C ARG A 142 3.66 -7.05 20.66
N SER A 143 4.79 -7.16 19.96
CA SER A 143 6.10 -6.80 20.50
C SER A 143 6.14 -5.31 20.83
N GLY A 144 6.76 -4.96 21.97
CA GLY A 144 6.91 -3.56 22.37
C GLY A 144 7.74 -2.75 21.37
N ALA A 145 8.66 -3.41 20.65
CA ALA A 145 9.42 -2.79 19.57
C ALA A 145 8.51 -2.35 18.41
N PHE A 146 7.61 -3.22 17.95
CA PHE A 146 6.69 -2.88 16.87
C PHE A 146 5.63 -1.87 17.31
N GLN A 147 5.08 -1.99 18.53
CA GLN A 147 4.11 -1.03 19.07
C GLN A 147 4.68 0.40 19.11
N ARG A 148 5.93 0.58 19.55
CA ARG A 148 6.61 1.88 19.51
C ARG A 148 6.71 2.46 18.10
N VAL A 149 7.00 1.63 17.10
CA VAL A 149 7.06 2.06 15.69
C VAL A 149 5.69 2.52 15.19
N VAL A 150 4.63 1.77 15.53
CA VAL A 150 3.26 2.14 15.20
C VAL A 150 2.88 3.46 15.87
N GLU A 151 3.18 3.65 17.15
CA GLU A 151 2.94 4.90 17.87
C GLU A 151 3.66 6.10 17.23
N GLN A 152 4.94 5.93 16.87
CA GLN A 152 5.70 6.96 16.15
C GLN A 152 5.07 7.30 14.80
N ALA A 153 4.63 6.30 14.04
CA ALA A 153 3.93 6.49 12.78
C ALA A 153 2.61 7.23 12.96
N THR A 154 1.81 6.89 13.97
CA THR A 154 0.55 7.57 14.32
C THR A 154 0.80 9.03 14.71
N MET A 155 1.84 9.31 15.51
CA MET A 155 2.21 10.67 15.87
C MET A 155 2.62 11.49 14.63
N ALA A 156 3.45 10.90 13.76
CA ALA A 156 3.87 11.55 12.52
C ALA A 156 2.68 11.82 11.58
N ALA A 157 1.68 10.94 11.55
CA ALA A 157 0.50 11.05 10.70
C ALA A 157 -0.29 12.35 10.90
N ARG A 158 -0.29 12.90 12.13
CA ARG A 158 -1.04 14.11 12.52
C ARG A 158 -0.57 15.42 11.86
N SER A 159 0.58 15.41 11.21
CA SER A 159 1.15 16.58 10.51
C SER A 159 1.33 16.28 9.02
N ASP A 160 1.67 17.30 8.24
CA ASP A 160 2.11 17.18 6.85
C ASP A 160 3.60 16.85 6.71
N ALA A 161 4.30 16.63 7.83
CA ALA A 161 5.72 16.31 7.83
C ALA A 161 6.02 15.05 7.01
N ARG A 162 7.17 15.09 6.33
CA ARG A 162 7.71 13.99 5.53
C ARG A 162 8.27 12.93 6.46
N VAL A 163 8.01 11.67 6.14
CA VAL A 163 8.42 10.52 6.95
C VAL A 163 9.37 9.65 6.13
N LEU A 164 10.49 9.26 6.73
CA LEU A 164 11.43 8.30 6.17
C LEU A 164 11.39 7.01 6.97
N LEU A 165 10.87 5.94 6.36
CA LEU A 165 10.81 4.60 6.92
C LEU A 165 12.09 3.83 6.57
N ILE A 166 12.85 3.45 7.59
CA ILE A 166 14.14 2.78 7.42
C ILE A 166 14.01 1.36 7.94
N GLY A 167 14.41 0.37 7.15
CA GLY A 167 14.43 -1.01 7.62
C GLY A 167 14.60 -2.01 6.49
N GLU A 168 14.92 -3.24 6.83
CA GLU A 168 15.16 -4.32 5.87
C GLU A 168 13.96 -4.58 4.95
N SER A 169 14.18 -5.33 3.87
CA SER A 169 13.10 -5.74 2.99
C SER A 169 12.13 -6.66 3.73
N GLY A 170 10.83 -6.46 3.53
CA GLY A 170 9.79 -7.30 4.14
C GLY A 170 9.48 -7.02 5.62
N THR A 171 9.97 -5.93 6.21
CA THR A 171 9.65 -5.56 7.62
C THR A 171 8.26 -4.94 7.81
N GLY A 172 7.61 -4.49 6.74
CA GLY A 172 6.28 -3.87 6.78
C GLY A 172 6.26 -2.36 6.53
N LYS A 173 7.31 -1.78 5.95
CA LYS A 173 7.39 -0.34 5.62
C LYS A 173 6.18 0.15 4.81
N GLU A 174 5.75 -0.60 3.79
CA GLU A 174 4.58 -0.23 2.98
C GLU A 174 3.28 -0.19 3.80
N LEU A 175 3.09 -1.10 4.76
CA LEU A 175 1.93 -1.11 5.65
C LEU A 175 1.95 0.10 6.60
N LEU A 176 3.11 0.43 7.15
CA LEU A 176 3.30 1.63 7.96
C LEU A 176 3.05 2.91 7.16
N ALA A 177 3.49 2.99 5.91
CA ALA A 177 3.20 4.12 5.04
C ALA A 177 1.70 4.29 4.77
N ALA A 178 1.00 3.18 4.50
CA ALA A 178 -0.45 3.18 4.32
C ALA A 178 -1.18 3.58 5.62
N HIS A 179 -0.67 3.15 6.78
CA HIS A 179 -1.18 3.58 8.08
C HIS A 179 -1.00 5.09 8.30
N ILE A 180 0.20 5.64 8.04
CA ILE A 180 0.46 7.08 8.14
C ILE A 180 -0.49 7.88 7.27
N HIS A 181 -0.74 7.45 6.02
CA HIS A 181 -1.70 8.12 5.14
C HIS A 181 -3.12 8.12 5.73
N ARG A 182 -3.59 6.96 6.17
CA ARG A 182 -4.95 6.77 6.70
C ARG A 182 -5.22 7.58 7.98
N GLU A 183 -4.24 7.71 8.85
CA GLU A 183 -4.36 8.49 10.10
C GLU A 183 -4.04 9.98 9.92
N SER A 184 -3.88 10.45 8.67
CA SER A 184 -3.51 11.84 8.37
C SER A 184 -4.68 12.71 7.91
N PRO A 185 -4.53 14.05 7.93
CA PRO A 185 -5.51 14.97 7.33
C PRO A 185 -5.77 14.72 5.83
N PHE A 186 -4.86 14.00 5.15
CA PHE A 186 -4.92 13.71 3.71
C PHE A 186 -5.56 12.35 3.40
N ALA A 187 -6.13 11.64 4.39
CA ALA A 187 -6.64 10.28 4.24
C ALA A 187 -7.70 10.10 3.14
N GLN A 188 -8.48 11.14 2.85
CA GLN A 188 -9.49 11.14 1.79
C GLN A 188 -8.89 11.32 0.38
N GLY A 189 -7.65 11.81 0.31
CA GLY A 189 -6.90 11.98 -0.93
C GLY A 189 -6.27 10.68 -1.43
N PRO A 190 -5.73 10.69 -2.66
CA PRO A 190 -5.09 9.53 -3.26
C PRO A 190 -3.86 9.08 -2.46
N PHE A 191 -3.64 7.76 -2.39
CA PHE A 191 -2.40 7.18 -1.87
C PHE A 191 -1.66 6.45 -2.99
N VAL A 192 -0.70 7.13 -3.62
CA VAL A 192 0.02 6.61 -4.78
C VAL A 192 1.31 5.95 -4.34
N LYS A 193 1.46 4.65 -4.63
CA LYS A 193 2.68 3.89 -4.33
C LYS A 193 3.59 3.83 -5.55
N VAL A 194 4.88 4.04 -5.34
CA VAL A 194 5.91 3.92 -6.37
C VAL A 194 7.10 3.16 -5.79
N ASN A 195 7.44 2.03 -6.39
CA ASN A 195 8.68 1.32 -6.07
C ASN A 195 9.77 1.78 -7.04
N CYS A 196 10.74 2.53 -6.54
CA CYS A 196 11.78 3.14 -7.36
C CYS A 196 12.74 2.10 -7.95
N ALA A 197 12.94 0.97 -7.28
CA ALA A 197 13.81 -0.12 -7.73
C ALA A 197 13.15 -1.01 -8.80
N ALA A 198 11.82 -1.03 -8.88
CA ALA A 198 11.08 -1.86 -9.83
C ALA A 198 10.92 -1.23 -11.22
N ILE A 199 11.16 0.08 -11.34
CA ILE A 199 10.99 0.82 -12.60
C ILE A 199 12.37 0.96 -13.26
N PRO A 200 12.50 0.63 -14.56
CA PRO A 200 13.74 0.88 -15.30
C PRO A 200 14.17 2.34 -15.16
N THR A 201 15.46 2.57 -14.93
CA THR A 201 16.03 3.91 -14.66
C THR A 201 15.62 4.94 -15.73
N GLU A 202 15.57 4.52 -16.99
CA GLU A 202 15.19 5.34 -18.15
C GLU A 202 13.73 5.81 -18.11
N LEU A 203 12.84 5.04 -17.48
CA LEU A 203 11.41 5.32 -17.41
C LEU A 203 10.98 5.96 -16.10
N LEU A 204 11.82 5.92 -15.07
CA LEU A 204 11.48 6.38 -13.72
C LEU A 204 11.06 7.85 -13.70
N GLU A 205 11.74 8.72 -14.44
CA GLU A 205 11.39 10.14 -14.50
C GLU A 205 10.02 10.37 -15.17
N SER A 206 9.77 9.66 -16.27
CA SER A 206 8.49 9.72 -16.97
C SER A 206 7.34 9.17 -16.12
N GLU A 207 7.58 8.10 -15.34
CA GLU A 207 6.58 7.58 -14.41
C GLU A 207 6.32 8.57 -13.26
N LEU A 208 7.36 9.08 -12.60
CA LEU A 208 7.21 10.00 -11.46
C LEU A 208 6.60 11.34 -11.86
N PHE A 209 7.14 11.97 -12.90
CA PHE A 209 6.86 13.36 -13.28
C PHE A 209 6.01 13.49 -14.54
N GLY A 210 5.70 12.39 -15.24
CA GLY A 210 4.96 12.46 -16.50
C GLY A 210 5.82 12.94 -17.66
N HIS A 211 5.22 12.94 -18.85
CA HIS A 211 5.90 13.35 -20.07
C HIS A 211 4.96 14.04 -21.05
N GLU A 212 5.52 14.93 -21.86
CA GLU A 212 4.83 15.51 -23.01
C GLU A 212 4.98 14.63 -24.25
N LYS A 213 4.06 14.82 -25.21
CA LYS A 213 4.10 14.10 -26.49
C LYS A 213 5.42 14.40 -27.22
N GLY A 214 6.11 13.34 -27.68
CA GLY A 214 7.35 13.46 -28.43
C GLY A 214 8.61 13.71 -27.60
N SER A 215 8.53 13.66 -26.26
CA SER A 215 9.66 13.89 -25.35
C SER A 215 10.76 12.83 -25.40
N PHE A 216 10.45 11.61 -25.85
CA PHE A 216 11.40 10.53 -26.11
C PHE A 216 10.85 9.54 -27.15
N THR A 217 11.68 8.63 -27.63
CA THR A 217 11.28 7.57 -28.58
C THR A 217 10.22 6.66 -27.95
N GLY A 218 8.97 6.76 -28.42
CA GLY A 218 7.82 6.02 -27.86
C GLY A 218 6.79 6.89 -27.12
N ALA A 219 7.06 8.19 -26.93
CA ALA A 219 6.12 9.14 -26.33
C ALA A 219 5.01 9.57 -27.31
N VAL A 220 4.09 8.64 -27.65
CA VAL A 220 3.02 8.85 -28.64
C VAL A 220 1.97 9.88 -28.17
N ALA A 221 1.76 9.98 -26.86
CA ALA A 221 0.84 10.92 -26.22
C ALA A 221 1.44 11.47 -24.93
N ALA A 222 0.91 12.59 -24.44
CA ALA A 222 1.28 13.09 -23.12
C ALA A 222 0.68 12.20 -22.01
N ARG A 223 1.40 12.04 -20.91
CA ARG A 223 0.97 11.22 -19.77
C ARG A 223 1.26 11.93 -18.45
N ARG A 224 0.27 11.93 -17.56
CA ARG A 224 0.39 12.46 -16.19
C ARG A 224 1.30 11.58 -15.34
N GLY A 225 2.17 12.21 -14.55
CA GLY A 225 3.07 11.52 -13.63
C GLY A 225 2.40 11.07 -12.32
N LYS A 226 3.08 10.21 -11.56
CA LYS A 226 2.64 9.76 -10.23
C LYS A 226 2.44 10.91 -9.24
N PHE A 227 3.26 11.97 -9.31
CA PHE A 227 3.05 13.17 -8.50
C PHE A 227 1.74 13.89 -8.81
N GLU A 228 1.35 13.99 -10.08
CA GLU A 228 0.06 14.58 -10.45
C GLU A 228 -1.12 13.71 -10.00
N LEU A 229 -0.95 12.38 -10.03
CA LEU A 229 -1.97 11.44 -9.58
C LEU A 229 -2.12 11.42 -8.05
N ALA A 230 -1.08 11.84 -7.31
CA ALA A 230 -1.05 11.91 -5.86
C ALA A 230 -1.50 13.27 -5.31
N ASP A 231 -1.81 14.23 -6.19
CA ASP A 231 -2.20 15.59 -5.81
C ASP A 231 -3.41 15.60 -4.85
N GLY A 232 -3.32 16.41 -3.79
CA GLY A 232 -4.29 16.45 -2.70
C GLY A 232 -4.25 15.26 -1.73
N GLY A 233 -3.29 14.34 -1.88
CA GLY A 233 -3.12 13.15 -1.06
C GLY A 233 -1.67 12.91 -0.63
N ALA A 234 -1.22 11.66 -0.71
CA ALA A 234 0.14 11.27 -0.39
C ALA A 234 0.75 10.34 -1.46
N ILE A 235 2.06 10.45 -1.62
CA ILE A 235 2.87 9.54 -2.42
C ILE A 235 3.82 8.75 -1.49
N PHE A 236 3.83 7.44 -1.67
CA PHE A 236 4.78 6.54 -1.04
C PHE A 236 5.87 6.16 -2.03
N LEU A 237 7.10 6.60 -1.76
CA LEU A 237 8.29 6.29 -2.53
C LEU A 237 9.04 5.15 -1.82
N ASP A 238 8.92 3.93 -2.30
CA ASP A 238 9.66 2.77 -1.79
C ASP A 238 11.03 2.67 -2.47
N GLU A 239 12.01 2.22 -1.69
CA GLU A 239 13.42 2.09 -2.06
C GLU A 239 14.03 3.37 -2.67
N VAL A 240 13.86 4.51 -1.99
CA VAL A 240 14.43 5.81 -2.45
C VAL A 240 15.95 5.80 -2.58
N GLY A 241 16.64 4.91 -1.89
CA GLY A 241 18.10 4.72 -2.03
C GLY A 241 18.55 4.22 -3.40
N ASP A 242 17.63 3.75 -4.24
CA ASP A 242 17.91 3.28 -5.61
C ASP A 242 17.61 4.32 -6.69
N LEU A 243 17.26 5.55 -6.29
CA LEU A 243 17.08 6.67 -7.23
C LEU A 243 18.41 7.05 -7.89
N HIS A 244 18.40 7.22 -9.21
CA HIS A 244 19.54 7.79 -9.94
C HIS A 244 19.66 9.31 -9.74
N ALA A 245 20.85 9.86 -10.00
CA ALA A 245 21.18 11.25 -9.70
C ALA A 245 20.22 12.29 -10.32
N ALA A 246 19.74 12.07 -11.55
CA ALA A 246 18.81 12.99 -12.21
C ALA A 246 17.41 12.96 -11.56
N SER A 247 16.89 11.78 -11.21
CA SER A 247 15.66 11.65 -10.40
C SER A 247 15.79 12.30 -9.04
N GLN A 248 16.95 12.16 -8.36
CA GLN A 248 17.20 12.79 -7.07
C GLN A 248 17.09 14.32 -7.16
N ALA A 249 17.66 14.93 -8.20
CA ALA A 249 17.60 16.37 -8.41
C ALA A 249 16.17 16.88 -8.66
N LYS A 250 15.37 16.16 -9.48
CA LYS A 250 13.96 16.52 -9.73
C LYS A 250 13.09 16.32 -8.50
N LEU A 251 13.30 15.22 -7.76
CA LEU A 251 12.59 14.97 -6.51
C LEU A 251 12.86 16.08 -5.49
N LEU A 252 14.12 16.49 -5.34
CA LEU A 252 14.50 17.61 -4.47
C LEU A 252 13.70 18.89 -4.81
N ARG A 253 13.55 19.20 -6.09
CA ARG A 253 12.79 20.38 -6.55
C ARG A 253 11.32 20.31 -6.16
N VAL A 254 10.68 19.16 -6.34
CA VAL A 254 9.28 18.95 -5.88
C VAL A 254 9.16 19.13 -4.37
N LEU A 255 10.11 18.59 -3.59
CA LEU A 255 10.13 18.74 -2.14
C LEU A 255 10.45 20.16 -1.65
N GLN A 256 10.95 21.02 -2.53
CA GLN A 256 11.29 22.41 -2.23
C GLN A 256 10.18 23.38 -2.62
N GLU A 257 9.70 23.26 -3.86
CA GLU A 257 8.86 24.27 -4.50
C GLU A 257 7.40 23.82 -4.62
N GLY A 258 7.11 22.52 -4.43
CA GLY A 258 5.78 21.95 -4.72
C GLY A 258 5.44 21.95 -6.21
N GLU A 259 6.44 22.10 -7.09
CA GLU A 259 6.27 22.08 -8.53
C GLU A 259 7.39 21.30 -9.24
N PHE A 260 7.07 20.81 -10.44
CA PHE A 260 8.03 20.16 -11.34
C PHE A 260 7.63 20.40 -12.80
N HIS A 261 8.51 19.97 -13.70
CA HIS A 261 8.26 19.97 -15.13
C HIS A 261 8.12 18.53 -15.60
N ARG A 262 7.15 18.29 -16.49
CA ARG A 262 7.05 17.01 -17.22
C ARG A 262 8.30 16.80 -18.07
N VAL A 263 8.65 15.56 -18.36
CA VAL A 263 9.75 15.26 -19.28
C VAL A 263 9.44 15.87 -20.66
N GLY A 264 10.34 16.73 -21.14
CA GLY A 264 10.19 17.47 -22.40
C GLY A 264 9.20 18.64 -22.34
N GLY A 265 8.65 18.99 -21.17
CA GLY A 265 7.75 20.13 -20.98
C GLY A 265 8.43 21.31 -20.31
N GLU A 266 8.02 22.52 -20.67
CA GLU A 266 8.50 23.78 -20.06
C GLU A 266 7.50 24.40 -19.08
N GLN A 267 6.27 23.89 -19.03
CA GLN A 267 5.26 24.39 -18.10
C GLN A 267 5.42 23.75 -16.71
N PRO A 268 5.51 24.56 -15.64
CA PRO A 268 5.54 24.03 -14.29
C PRO A 268 4.17 23.47 -13.90
N VAL A 269 4.18 22.29 -13.27
CA VAL A 269 3.03 21.61 -12.70
C VAL A 269 3.13 21.70 -11.18
N ARG A 270 2.17 22.38 -10.55
CA ARG A 270 2.06 22.50 -9.09
C ARG A 270 1.26 21.35 -8.51
N VAL A 271 1.75 20.77 -7.42
CA VAL A 271 1.10 19.70 -6.69
C VAL A 271 1.25 19.90 -5.19
N SER A 272 0.21 19.55 -4.44
CA SER A 272 0.21 19.52 -2.99
C SER A 272 0.16 18.06 -2.53
N VAL A 273 1.33 17.45 -2.35
CA VAL A 273 1.48 16.02 -2.06
C VAL A 273 2.32 15.81 -0.80
N ARG A 274 1.79 15.04 0.15
CA ARG A 274 2.60 14.55 1.27
C ARG A 274 3.51 13.42 0.80
N VAL A 275 4.80 13.52 1.09
CA VAL A 275 5.78 12.49 0.72
C VAL A 275 6.10 11.59 1.91
N ILE A 276 5.87 10.29 1.74
CA ILE A 276 6.33 9.23 2.63
C ILE A 276 7.36 8.41 1.86
N SER A 277 8.53 8.18 2.43
CA SER A 277 9.62 7.47 1.75
C SER A 277 10.06 6.26 2.55
N ALA A 278 10.58 5.25 1.87
CA ALA A 278 11.13 4.06 2.49
C ALA A 278 12.44 3.63 1.83
N THR A 279 13.33 3.01 2.61
CA THR A 279 14.55 2.40 2.08
C THR A 279 15.06 1.29 2.99
N ASN A 280 15.71 0.30 2.39
CA ASN A 280 16.51 -0.72 3.07
C ASN A 280 18.02 -0.42 3.10
N ARG A 281 18.47 0.66 2.42
CA ARG A 281 19.88 1.06 2.33
C ARG A 281 20.22 2.09 3.39
N ASP A 282 21.49 2.16 3.76
CA ASP A 282 22.00 3.23 4.60
C ASP A 282 22.24 4.49 3.76
N LEU A 283 21.28 5.42 3.77
CA LEU A 283 21.40 6.66 2.99
C LEU A 283 22.59 7.52 3.44
N ALA A 284 23.01 7.45 4.70
CA ALA A 284 24.15 8.23 5.17
C ALA A 284 25.46 7.72 4.54
N ASP A 285 25.63 6.40 4.43
CA ASP A 285 26.75 5.80 3.70
C ASP A 285 26.70 6.10 2.20
N LEU A 286 25.50 6.15 1.58
CA LEU A 286 25.37 6.55 0.18
C LEU A 286 25.73 8.02 -0.05
N VAL A 287 25.39 8.91 0.88
CA VAL A 287 25.81 10.32 0.87
C VAL A 287 27.34 10.40 0.96
N ALA A 288 27.95 9.69 1.90
CA ALA A 288 29.41 9.65 2.07
C ALA A 288 30.15 9.15 0.80
N ARG A 289 29.50 8.30 0.00
CA ARG A 289 30.02 7.78 -1.27
C ARG A 289 29.62 8.59 -2.50
N ASN A 290 28.98 9.76 -2.34
CA ASN A 290 28.43 10.58 -3.43
C ASN A 290 27.44 9.84 -4.36
N GLN A 291 26.75 8.83 -3.84
CA GLN A 291 25.71 8.08 -4.57
C GLN A 291 24.30 8.59 -4.26
N PHE A 292 24.14 9.37 -3.18
CA PHE A 292 22.90 10.01 -2.81
C PHE A 292 23.18 11.47 -2.44
N ARG A 293 22.32 12.39 -2.86
CA ARG A 293 22.52 13.81 -2.55
C ARG A 293 22.22 14.10 -1.09
N GLU A 294 23.13 14.82 -0.45
CA GLU A 294 23.02 15.23 0.96
C GLU A 294 21.79 16.11 1.20
N ASP A 295 21.53 17.08 0.31
CA ASP A 295 20.39 17.99 0.40
C ASP A 295 19.03 17.25 0.35
N LEU A 296 18.92 16.25 -0.52
CA LEU A 296 17.75 15.38 -0.62
C LEU A 296 17.57 14.52 0.63
N TYR A 297 18.66 13.96 1.18
CA TYR A 297 18.61 13.16 2.40
C TYR A 297 17.97 13.94 3.56
N TYR A 298 18.45 15.17 3.81
CA TYR A 298 17.88 16.01 4.86
C TYR A 298 16.43 16.43 4.58
N ARG A 299 16.05 16.62 3.31
CA ARG A 299 14.67 16.94 2.92
C ARG A 299 13.69 15.78 3.09
N LEU A 300 14.15 14.54 2.94
CA LEU A 300 13.36 13.32 3.14
C LEU A 300 13.31 12.89 4.61
N SER A 301 14.45 12.98 5.32
CA SER A 301 14.63 12.48 6.68
C SER A 301 14.16 13.47 7.77
N VAL A 302 12.99 14.08 7.59
CA VAL A 302 12.42 15.00 8.60
C VAL A 302 11.95 14.22 9.83
N VAL A 303 11.20 13.14 9.63
CA VAL A 303 10.81 12.19 10.69
C VAL A 303 11.31 10.80 10.30
N PRO A 304 12.51 10.39 10.72
CA PRO A 304 13.02 9.05 10.48
C PRO A 304 12.41 8.05 11.47
N ILE A 305 11.84 6.96 10.95
CA ILE A 305 11.26 5.87 11.74
C ILE A 305 11.95 4.57 11.34
N ARG A 306 12.63 3.92 12.29
CA ARG A 306 13.32 2.64 12.07
C ARG A 306 12.37 1.48 12.37
N VAL A 307 12.11 0.66 11.37
CA VAL A 307 11.26 -0.53 11.47
C VAL A 307 12.13 -1.74 11.82
N PRO A 308 11.95 -2.37 13.00
CA PRO A 308 12.79 -3.47 13.43
C PRO A 308 12.60 -4.72 12.55
N PRO A 309 13.68 -5.46 12.26
CA PRO A 309 13.60 -6.74 11.59
C PRO A 309 12.89 -7.78 12.47
N LEU A 310 12.34 -8.83 11.86
CA LEU A 310 11.53 -9.85 12.53
C LEU A 310 12.30 -10.58 13.65
N ARG A 311 13.62 -10.76 13.49
CA ARG A 311 14.51 -11.32 14.53
C ARG A 311 14.59 -10.49 15.82
N GLU A 312 14.26 -9.21 15.78
CA GLU A 312 14.22 -8.32 16.96
C GLU A 312 12.81 -8.25 17.59
N ARG A 313 11.85 -9.00 17.04
CA ARG A 313 10.46 -9.05 17.50
C ARG A 313 9.87 -10.47 17.43
N PRO A 314 10.49 -11.45 18.10
CA PRO A 314 10.06 -12.84 18.03
C PRO A 314 8.60 -13.04 18.50
N GLU A 315 8.08 -12.18 19.39
CA GLU A 315 6.69 -12.29 19.88
C GLU A 315 5.64 -12.08 18.78
N ASP A 316 6.05 -11.50 17.65
CA ASP A 316 5.18 -11.22 16.49
C ASP A 316 5.13 -12.39 15.50
N ILE A 317 6.08 -13.33 15.55
CA ILE A 317 6.20 -14.42 14.57
C ILE A 317 4.96 -15.30 14.55
N ARG A 318 4.49 -15.73 15.72
CA ARG A 318 3.31 -16.60 15.85
C ARG A 318 2.03 -15.91 15.33
N PRO A 319 1.64 -14.72 15.84
CA PRO A 319 0.46 -14.01 15.31
C PRO A 319 0.52 -13.75 13.80
N LEU A 320 1.70 -13.41 13.27
CA LEU A 320 1.90 -13.23 11.83
C LEU A 320 1.69 -14.53 11.05
N ALA A 321 2.28 -15.63 11.52
CA ALA A 321 2.16 -16.93 10.86
C ALA A 321 0.71 -17.43 10.84
N GLU A 322 0.00 -17.31 11.95
CA GLU A 322 -1.41 -17.68 12.07
C GLU A 322 -2.28 -16.84 11.12
N PHE A 323 -2.06 -15.53 11.08
CA PHE A 323 -2.79 -14.66 10.16
C PHE A 323 -2.52 -14.99 8.69
N PHE A 324 -1.24 -15.15 8.30
CA PHE A 324 -0.91 -15.49 6.91
C PHE A 324 -1.53 -16.82 6.49
N LEU A 325 -1.59 -17.81 7.39
CA LEU A 325 -2.25 -19.08 7.11
C LEU A 325 -3.75 -18.90 6.90
N GLN A 326 -4.42 -18.18 7.80
CA GLN A 326 -5.86 -17.92 7.72
C GLN A 326 -6.24 -17.13 6.47
N ASP A 327 -5.52 -16.04 6.19
CA ASP A 327 -5.70 -15.19 5.01
C ASP A 327 -5.49 -16.00 3.72
N PHE A 328 -4.45 -16.82 3.66
CA PHE A 328 -4.19 -17.68 2.51
C PHE A 328 -5.28 -18.73 2.30
N CYS A 329 -5.70 -19.43 3.35
CA CYS A 329 -6.76 -20.44 3.24
C CYS A 329 -8.10 -19.82 2.80
N ALA A 330 -8.47 -18.66 3.36
CA ALA A 330 -9.68 -17.95 2.99
C ALA A 330 -9.68 -17.51 1.51
N ARG A 331 -8.58 -16.91 1.04
CA ARG A 331 -8.47 -16.43 -0.35
C ARG A 331 -8.47 -17.55 -1.39
N ASN A 332 -7.94 -18.72 -1.04
CA ASN A 332 -7.80 -19.86 -1.95
C ASN A 332 -8.90 -20.92 -1.74
N ASN A 333 -9.90 -20.63 -0.90
CA ASN A 333 -10.99 -21.55 -0.56
C ASN A 333 -10.50 -22.93 -0.07
N PHE A 334 -9.39 -22.93 0.67
CA PHE A 334 -8.91 -24.13 1.36
C PHE A 334 -9.69 -24.32 2.66
N ARG A 335 -9.77 -25.56 3.13
CA ARG A 335 -10.21 -25.81 4.52
C ARG A 335 -9.29 -25.06 5.48
N ALA A 336 -9.86 -24.55 6.57
CA ALA A 336 -9.10 -23.91 7.62
C ALA A 336 -8.00 -24.87 8.12
N LYS A 337 -6.76 -24.37 8.14
CA LYS A 337 -5.59 -25.12 8.62
C LYS A 337 -5.05 -24.47 9.89
N THR A 338 -4.34 -25.24 10.71
CA THR A 338 -3.66 -24.77 11.92
C THR A 338 -2.17 -25.11 11.88
N ILE A 339 -1.37 -24.39 12.67
CA ILE A 339 0.06 -24.65 12.86
C ILE A 339 0.22 -25.38 14.20
N SER A 340 0.91 -26.52 14.19
CA SER A 340 1.21 -27.29 15.39
C SER A 340 2.22 -26.56 16.29
N GLU A 341 2.10 -26.74 17.61
CA GLU A 341 2.95 -26.08 18.61
C GLU A 341 4.46 -26.33 18.41
N GLU A 342 4.81 -27.50 17.87
CA GLU A 342 6.20 -27.89 17.58
C GLU A 342 6.87 -27.05 16.46
N VAL A 343 6.10 -26.32 15.65
CA VAL A 343 6.63 -25.49 14.55
C VAL A 343 7.20 -24.17 15.07
N TYR A 344 6.58 -23.58 16.10
CA TYR A 344 6.93 -22.24 16.56
C TYR A 344 8.36 -22.13 17.10
N PRO A 345 8.92 -23.10 17.86
CA PRO A 345 10.33 -23.06 18.24
C PRO A 345 11.29 -23.02 17.04
N ILE A 346 10.91 -23.63 15.90
CA ILE A 346 11.71 -23.59 14.67
C ILE A 346 11.61 -22.20 14.05
N PHE A 347 10.40 -21.64 13.96
CA PHE A 347 10.19 -20.30 13.43
C PHE A 347 10.86 -19.22 14.28
N GLU A 348 10.83 -19.33 15.61
CA GLU A 348 11.40 -18.34 16.53
C GLU A 348 12.95 -18.35 16.53
N ARG A 349 13.58 -19.48 16.20
CA ARG A 349 15.05 -19.59 16.09
C ARG A 349 15.59 -19.10 14.75
N TYR A 350 14.79 -19.17 13.69
CA TYR A 350 15.23 -18.78 12.35
C TYR A 350 15.36 -17.24 12.26
N PRO A 351 16.45 -16.70 11.68
CA PRO A 351 16.72 -15.25 11.68
C PRO A 351 15.86 -14.41 10.72
N TRP A 352 15.08 -15.05 9.83
CA TRP A 352 14.18 -14.39 8.87
C TRP A 352 14.83 -13.25 8.07
N PRO A 353 15.86 -13.50 7.24
CA PRO A 353 16.49 -12.47 6.42
C PRO A 353 15.54 -11.74 5.46
N GLY A 354 14.45 -12.39 5.03
CA GLY A 354 13.37 -11.75 4.26
C GLY A 354 12.18 -11.28 5.11
N ASN A 355 12.33 -11.28 6.44
CA ASN A 355 11.37 -10.77 7.42
C ASN A 355 9.96 -11.36 7.22
N ALA A 356 8.91 -10.54 7.39
CA ALA A 356 7.53 -11.01 7.30
C ALA A 356 7.15 -11.50 5.87
N ARG A 357 7.85 -11.01 4.83
CA ARG A 357 7.64 -11.50 3.46
C ARG A 357 8.09 -12.94 3.29
N GLU A 358 9.25 -13.30 3.85
CA GLU A 358 9.74 -14.68 3.86
C GLU A 358 8.86 -15.58 4.71
N LEU A 359 8.47 -15.14 5.91
CA LEU A 359 7.54 -15.87 6.79
C LEU A 359 6.24 -16.19 6.06
N ARG A 360 5.62 -15.20 5.42
CA ARG A 360 4.42 -15.38 4.61
C ARG A 360 4.62 -16.44 3.53
N ASN A 361 5.67 -16.31 2.71
CA ASN A 361 5.94 -17.26 1.62
C ASN A 361 6.17 -18.69 2.13
N ILE A 362 6.79 -18.85 3.30
CA ILE A 362 7.00 -20.17 3.92
C ILE A 362 5.68 -20.75 4.40
N VAL A 363 4.85 -19.97 5.11
CA VAL A 363 3.55 -20.43 5.61
C VAL A 363 2.60 -20.80 4.47
N GLU A 364 2.52 -19.98 3.42
CA GLU A 364 1.72 -20.26 2.22
C GLU A 364 2.20 -21.57 1.55
N ARG A 365 3.52 -21.75 1.40
CA ARG A 365 4.10 -22.99 0.86
C ARG A 365 3.75 -24.22 1.70
N MET A 366 3.81 -24.09 3.02
CA MET A 366 3.43 -25.17 3.94
C MET A 366 1.95 -25.52 3.81
N ALA A 367 1.07 -24.51 3.66
CA ALA A 367 -0.37 -24.69 3.45
C ALA A 367 -0.69 -25.45 2.16
N ILE A 368 0.05 -25.16 1.07
CA ILE A 368 -0.10 -25.82 -0.24
C ILE A 368 0.39 -27.27 -0.19
N LEU A 369 1.59 -27.50 0.35
CA LEU A 369 2.28 -28.80 0.26
C LEU A 369 1.84 -29.81 1.33
N THR A 370 1.03 -29.38 2.30
CA THR A 370 0.53 -30.25 3.37
C THR A 370 -0.91 -30.67 3.06
N PRO A 371 -1.19 -31.96 2.79
CA PRO A 371 -2.54 -32.41 2.47
C PRO A 371 -3.53 -32.27 3.64
N GLY A 372 -3.06 -32.44 4.88
CA GLY A 372 -3.87 -32.38 6.10
C GLY A 372 -4.21 -30.98 6.59
N GLU A 373 -5.03 -30.89 7.64
CA GLU A 373 -5.48 -29.62 8.23
C GLU A 373 -4.46 -29.03 9.24
N VAL A 374 -3.43 -29.79 9.61
CA VAL A 374 -2.42 -29.39 10.58
C VAL A 374 -1.04 -29.33 9.93
N LEU A 375 -0.38 -28.18 10.03
CA LEU A 375 1.02 -27.98 9.64
C LEU A 375 1.93 -28.39 10.80
N THR A 376 2.69 -29.45 10.60
CA THR A 376 3.57 -30.05 11.62
C THR A 376 5.03 -29.67 11.38
N ALA A 377 5.93 -30.10 12.27
CA ALA A 377 7.37 -29.93 12.06
C ALA A 377 7.84 -30.59 10.75
N ALA A 378 7.17 -31.65 10.29
CA ALA A 378 7.46 -32.30 9.00
C ALA A 378 7.15 -31.38 7.80
N SER A 379 6.13 -30.51 7.92
CA SER A 379 5.76 -29.53 6.90
C SER A 379 6.79 -28.41 6.73
N VAL A 380 7.60 -28.12 7.76
CA VAL A 380 8.58 -27.03 7.72
C VAL A 380 9.72 -27.36 6.74
N PRO A 381 10.04 -26.46 5.78
CA PRO A 381 11.14 -26.67 4.84
C PRO A 381 12.49 -26.90 5.54
N MET A 382 13.32 -27.77 4.95
CA MET A 382 14.61 -28.16 5.51
C MET A 382 15.56 -26.96 5.72
N GLU A 383 15.44 -25.94 4.87
CA GLU A 383 16.23 -24.69 4.93
C GLU A 383 16.04 -23.91 6.25
N LEU A 384 14.89 -24.06 6.92
CA LEU A 384 14.64 -23.42 8.22
C LEU A 384 15.11 -24.29 9.39
N LYS A 385 15.29 -25.59 9.16
CA LYS A 385 15.75 -26.56 10.17
C LYS A 385 17.27 -26.61 10.27
N ILE A 386 17.94 -26.33 9.15
CA ILE A 386 19.40 -26.24 9.09
C ILE A 386 19.77 -24.82 9.46
N GLU A 387 20.41 -24.62 10.61
CA GLU A 387 21.12 -23.38 10.87
C GLU A 387 22.03 -23.12 9.67
N ARG A 388 21.80 -22.03 8.95
CA ARG A 388 22.84 -21.45 8.11
C ARG A 388 23.95 -21.05 9.07
N VAL A 389 24.82 -22.00 9.44
CA VAL A 389 26.19 -21.69 9.81
C VAL A 389 26.65 -20.79 8.69
N SER A 390 26.88 -19.53 9.02
CA SER A 390 27.36 -18.55 8.08
C SER A 390 28.66 -19.12 7.52
N ILE A 391 28.59 -19.70 6.32
CA ILE A 391 29.79 -20.00 5.54
C ILE A 391 30.26 -18.64 5.04
N GLY A 392 30.76 -17.81 5.96
CA GLY A 392 31.64 -16.70 5.59
C GLY A 392 32.84 -17.28 4.84
N ARG A 393 33.64 -16.43 4.19
CA ARG A 393 34.89 -16.86 3.54
C ARG A 393 35.77 -17.74 4.44
N ALA A 394 35.69 -17.54 5.77
CA ALA A 394 36.33 -18.40 6.77
C ALA A 394 35.81 -19.86 6.77
N GLY A 395 34.52 -20.10 6.54
CA GLY A 395 33.92 -21.44 6.53
C GLY A 395 34.26 -22.27 5.29
N LEU A 396 34.35 -21.67 4.10
CA LEU A 396 34.81 -22.40 2.90
C LEU A 396 36.30 -22.74 3.00
N GLN A 397 37.10 -21.81 3.53
CA GLN A 397 38.52 -22.05 3.76
C GLN A 397 38.73 -23.13 4.84
N GLN A 398 38.02 -23.06 5.97
CA GLN A 398 38.07 -24.10 7.01
C GLN A 398 37.54 -25.45 6.53
N ALA A 399 36.47 -25.49 5.73
CA ALA A 399 35.96 -26.74 5.15
C ALA A 399 36.97 -27.37 4.17
N ARG A 400 37.65 -26.54 3.36
CA ARG A 400 38.74 -27.01 2.49
C ARG A 400 39.93 -27.51 3.29
N GLU A 401 40.34 -26.78 4.33
CA GLU A 401 41.47 -27.16 5.19
C GLU A 401 41.16 -28.44 6.00
N ALA A 402 39.92 -28.63 6.46
CA ALA A 402 39.49 -29.84 7.14
C ALA A 402 39.48 -31.07 6.20
N ALA A 403 38.91 -30.93 5.00
CA ALA A 403 38.91 -31.99 3.99
C ALA A 403 40.33 -32.33 3.51
N GLU A 404 41.17 -31.31 3.31
CA GLU A 404 42.58 -31.49 2.96
C GLU A 404 43.35 -32.19 4.09
N ARG A 405 43.14 -31.79 5.34
CA ARG A 405 43.77 -32.41 6.52
C ARG A 405 43.42 -33.89 6.63
N GLU A 406 42.15 -34.25 6.48
CA GLU A 406 41.71 -35.65 6.53
C GLU A 406 42.33 -36.50 5.41
N HIS A 407 42.40 -35.95 4.20
CA HIS A 407 42.99 -36.64 3.05
C HIS A 407 44.51 -36.85 3.22
N LEU A 408 45.23 -35.84 3.72
CA LEU A 408 46.66 -35.96 4.01
C LEU A 408 46.95 -36.95 5.14
N LEU A 409 46.12 -36.98 6.19
CA LEU A 409 46.25 -37.95 7.28
C LEU A 409 46.08 -39.39 6.76
N LYS A 410 45.03 -39.67 5.99
CA LYS A 410 44.83 -41.00 5.37
C LYS A 410 45.99 -41.41 4.47
N ALA A 411 46.53 -40.47 3.68
CA ALA A 411 47.68 -40.75 2.82
C ALA A 411 48.98 -41.00 3.60
N LEU A 412 49.18 -40.30 4.73
CA LEU A 412 50.31 -40.52 5.63
C LEU A 412 50.19 -41.85 6.37
N ASP A 413 49.00 -42.21 6.87
CA ASP A 413 48.76 -43.48 7.54
C ASP A 413 48.95 -44.67 6.61
N ASN A 414 48.41 -44.61 5.39
CA ASN A 414 48.60 -45.64 4.36
C ASN A 414 50.07 -45.80 3.93
N ALA A 415 50.86 -44.74 4.06
CA ALA A 415 52.29 -44.73 3.77
C ALA A 415 53.17 -45.04 5.01
N GLY A 416 52.57 -45.44 6.14
CA GLY A 416 53.30 -45.72 7.39
C GLY A 416 54.06 -44.50 7.93
N TRP A 417 53.51 -43.30 7.75
CA TRP A 417 54.12 -42.01 8.06
C TRP A 417 55.42 -41.71 7.29
N ASN A 418 55.71 -42.42 6.19
CA ASN A 418 56.79 -42.06 5.27
C ASN A 418 56.35 -40.91 4.34
N VAL A 419 56.75 -39.69 4.68
CA VAL A 419 56.40 -38.46 3.96
C VAL A 419 56.78 -38.50 2.47
N SER A 420 57.87 -39.18 2.10
CA SER A 420 58.30 -39.28 0.69
C SER A 420 57.47 -40.26 -0.12
N ALA A 421 56.90 -41.27 0.53
CA ALA A 421 55.97 -42.21 -0.10
C ALA A 421 54.55 -41.60 -0.20
N ALA A 422 54.09 -40.92 0.85
CA ALA A 422 52.82 -40.20 0.86
C ALA A 422 52.77 -39.09 -0.21
N ALA A 423 53.85 -38.31 -0.35
CA ALA A 423 53.94 -37.26 -1.36
C ALA A 423 53.80 -37.80 -2.79
N ARG A 424 54.45 -38.94 -3.09
CA ARG A 424 54.33 -39.63 -4.39
C ARG A 424 52.92 -40.15 -4.64
N ALA A 425 52.28 -40.75 -3.63
CA ALA A 425 50.90 -41.24 -3.75
C ALA A 425 49.89 -40.11 -3.99
N LEU A 426 50.16 -38.93 -3.44
CA LEU A 426 49.35 -37.72 -3.60
C LEU A 426 49.70 -36.89 -4.84
N GLY A 427 50.70 -37.31 -5.64
CA GLY A 427 51.14 -36.57 -6.83
C GLY A 427 51.76 -35.20 -6.51
N MET A 428 52.34 -35.02 -5.32
CA MET A 428 52.96 -33.76 -4.90
C MET A 428 54.44 -33.92 -4.54
N GLU A 429 55.18 -32.81 -4.63
CA GLU A 429 56.58 -32.75 -4.25
C GLU A 429 56.73 -32.78 -2.71
N ARG A 430 57.77 -33.46 -2.20
CA ARG A 430 57.97 -33.72 -0.77
C ARG A 430 58.01 -32.43 0.06
N THR A 431 58.67 -31.40 -0.44
CA THR A 431 58.81 -30.10 0.24
C THR A 431 57.45 -29.40 0.36
N ASN A 432 56.56 -29.56 -0.63
CA ASN A 432 55.19 -29.05 -0.57
C ASN A 432 54.33 -29.80 0.46
N LEU A 433 54.46 -31.13 0.57
CA LEU A 433 53.77 -31.89 1.61
C LEU A 433 54.20 -31.45 3.02
N HIS A 434 55.50 -31.24 3.26
CA HIS A 434 55.99 -30.71 4.54
C HIS A 434 55.49 -29.30 4.88
N LYS A 435 55.28 -28.44 3.88
CA LYS A 435 54.67 -27.10 4.09
C LYS A 435 53.19 -27.23 4.46
N ARG A 436 52.44 -28.11 3.78
CA ARG A 436 51.03 -28.37 4.06
C ARG A 436 50.80 -29.01 5.42
N MET A 437 51.61 -30.00 5.81
CA MET A 437 51.56 -30.60 7.15
C MET A 437 51.77 -29.57 8.27
N ARG A 438 52.71 -28.63 8.09
CA ARG A 438 52.94 -27.54 9.06
C ARG A 438 51.78 -26.54 9.09
N ALA A 439 51.27 -26.15 7.93
CA ALA A 439 50.15 -25.21 7.83
C ALA A 439 48.87 -25.77 8.46
N LEU A 440 48.63 -27.08 8.34
CA LEU A 440 47.42 -27.75 8.84
C LEU A 440 47.61 -28.37 10.23
N GLY A 441 48.76 -28.19 10.88
CA GLY A 441 49.04 -28.73 12.22
C GLY A 441 49.02 -30.26 12.30
N ILE A 442 49.51 -30.95 11.27
CA ILE A 442 49.59 -32.41 11.19
C ILE A 442 50.94 -32.87 11.73
N ALA A 443 50.92 -33.60 12.84
CA ALA A 443 52.08 -34.25 13.43
C ALA A 443 51.72 -35.69 13.83
N ARG A 444 52.73 -36.57 13.87
CA ARG A 444 52.55 -37.92 14.37
C ARG A 444 52.42 -37.85 15.89
N GLU A 445 51.27 -38.21 16.42
CA GLU A 445 51.13 -38.48 17.85
C GLU A 445 52.00 -39.69 18.20
N ARG A 446 52.80 -39.55 19.25
CA ARG A 446 53.85 -40.51 19.64
C ARG A 446 53.28 -41.75 20.29
#